data_AF-A0A4V6T6Q4-F1
#
_entry.id   AF-A0A4V6T6Q4-F1
#
_cell.length_a   1.000
_cell.length_b   1.000
_cell.length_c   1.000
_cell.angle_alpha   90.00
_cell.angle_beta   90.00
_cell.angle_gamma   90.00
#
_symmetry.space_group_name_H-M   'P 1'
#
loop_
_entity.id
_entity.type
_entity.pdbx_description
1 polymer ?
#
loop_
_entity_poly.entity_id
_entity_poly.type
_entity_poly.pdbx_seq_one_letter_code
_entity_poly.pdbx_strand_id
1 'polypeptide(L)'
;MAPSKRPTWRARWLGRKLRELRENKDLPVKDVCDYMGVRQPTVNRYETGQYPVKPHDLETLLDLYGVDDIDERVQLLRLAQSVTQRGWWDAYVSSEFADFLWAESQAETIKAFALDTWPGLIQSPEFAKALISQGPQSDNTEEATKLLKARVMRGATLRKADAPEAKFLIHESILSQNEAGREVTAAQLRYVLELANLPNVSVRIFPAESWAHTVATIGTSFRILEMREAWPMLMQVVTPIGGVVDEGEDVESFADAYDALWNEHSLGDEDTIDRLRAVLKEVE
;
A
#
# COMPACT_ATOMS: atom_id res chain seq x y z
N MET A 1 15.57 -22.99 12.81
CA MET A 1 14.32 -23.19 12.05
C MET A 1 14.04 -21.89 11.32
N ALA A 2 13.92 -21.93 9.98
CA ALA A 2 13.52 -20.74 9.24
C ALA A 2 12.13 -20.30 9.74
N PRO A 3 11.90 -19.00 10.03
CA PRO A 3 10.59 -18.55 10.47
C PRO A 3 9.56 -19.01 9.45
N SER A 4 8.47 -19.60 9.93
CA SER A 4 7.30 -19.97 9.14
C SER A 4 6.84 -18.72 8.38
N LYS A 5 7.26 -18.59 7.11
CA LYS A 5 6.91 -17.45 6.27
C LYS A 5 5.40 -17.44 6.12
N ARG A 6 4.74 -16.46 6.72
CA ARG A 6 3.36 -16.15 6.38
C ARG A 6 3.32 -15.92 4.86
N PRO A 7 2.36 -16.52 4.14
CA PRO A 7 2.26 -16.30 2.70
C PRO A 7 2.07 -14.81 2.42
N THR A 8 2.69 -14.32 1.35
CA THR A 8 2.52 -12.93 0.90
C THR A 8 1.04 -12.66 0.64
N TRP A 9 0.59 -11.41 0.76
CA TRP A 9 -0.81 -11.09 0.48
C TRP A 9 -1.18 -11.46 -0.97
N ARG A 10 -0.24 -11.29 -1.92
CA ARG A 10 -0.35 -11.72 -3.32
C ARG A 10 -0.63 -13.22 -3.45
N ALA A 11 0.12 -14.03 -2.71
CA ALA A 11 -0.05 -15.48 -2.73
C ALA A 11 -1.38 -15.89 -2.10
N ARG A 12 -1.79 -15.23 -0.99
CA ARG A 12 -3.10 -15.47 -0.36
C ARG A 12 -4.25 -15.10 -1.31
N TRP A 13 -4.10 -14.01 -2.06
CA TRP A 13 -5.11 -13.57 -3.02
C TRP A 13 -5.26 -14.58 -4.17
N LEU A 14 -4.17 -14.97 -4.82
CA LEU A 14 -4.20 -16.03 -5.85
C LEU A 14 -4.85 -17.30 -5.31
N GLY A 15 -4.50 -17.71 -4.09
CA GLY A 15 -5.07 -18.87 -3.44
C GLY A 15 -6.59 -18.77 -3.24
N ARG A 16 -7.08 -17.65 -2.70
CA ARG A 16 -8.52 -17.39 -2.55
C ARG A 16 -9.22 -17.40 -3.90
N LYS A 17 -8.67 -16.74 -4.91
CA LYS A 17 -9.30 -16.68 -6.24
C LYS A 17 -9.39 -18.06 -6.88
N LEU A 18 -8.36 -18.90 -6.74
CA LEU A 18 -8.40 -20.29 -7.17
C LEU A 18 -9.45 -21.12 -6.42
N ARG A 19 -9.60 -20.87 -5.12
CA ARG A 19 -10.64 -21.51 -4.31
C ARG A 19 -12.04 -21.09 -4.76
N GLU A 20 -12.28 -19.80 -4.99
CA GLU A 20 -13.55 -19.27 -5.50
C GLU A 20 -13.89 -19.87 -6.86
N LEU A 21 -12.94 -19.92 -7.79
CA LEU A 21 -13.13 -20.53 -9.11
C LEU A 21 -13.50 -22.02 -9.00
N ARG A 22 -12.86 -22.75 -8.09
CA ARG A 22 -13.19 -24.16 -7.81
C ARG A 22 -14.60 -24.30 -7.24
N GLU A 23 -14.94 -23.49 -6.24
CA GLU A 23 -16.24 -23.52 -5.55
C GLU A 23 -17.38 -23.12 -6.50
N ASN A 24 -17.17 -22.16 -7.40
CA ASN A 24 -18.13 -21.78 -8.44
C ASN A 24 -18.43 -22.88 -9.47
N LYS A 25 -17.56 -23.90 -9.57
CA LYS A 25 -17.79 -25.10 -10.39
C LYS A 25 -18.27 -26.29 -9.56
N ASP A 26 -18.56 -26.10 -8.27
CA ASP A 26 -18.92 -27.15 -7.31
C ASP A 26 -17.89 -28.30 -7.27
N LEU A 27 -16.62 -28.02 -7.59
CA LEU A 27 -15.58 -29.05 -7.68
C LEU A 27 -15.03 -29.37 -6.29
N PRO A 28 -15.11 -30.63 -5.82
CA PRO A 28 -14.49 -31.02 -4.56
C PRO A 28 -12.96 -31.07 -4.74
N VAL A 29 -12.22 -30.76 -3.67
CA VAL A 29 -10.74 -30.76 -3.68
C VAL A 29 -10.16 -32.10 -4.16
N LYS A 30 -10.87 -33.21 -3.90
CA LYS A 30 -10.47 -34.55 -4.35
C LYS A 30 -10.41 -34.65 -5.88
N ASP A 31 -11.38 -34.09 -6.59
CA ASP A 31 -11.43 -34.18 -8.04
C ASP A 31 -10.32 -33.33 -8.68
N VAL A 32 -9.98 -32.20 -8.04
CA VAL A 32 -8.80 -31.40 -8.41
C VAL A 32 -7.50 -32.19 -8.19
N CYS A 33 -7.39 -32.93 -7.08
CA CYS A 33 -6.23 -33.78 -6.82
C CYS A 33 -6.07 -34.87 -7.88
N ASP A 34 -7.17 -35.54 -8.24
CA ASP A 34 -7.19 -36.62 -9.22
C ASP A 34 -6.83 -36.10 -10.62
N TYR A 35 -7.33 -34.92 -11.01
CA TYR A 35 -7.00 -34.27 -12.28
C TYR A 35 -5.53 -33.80 -12.35
N MET A 36 -5.05 -33.14 -11.30
CA MET A 36 -3.69 -32.57 -11.23
C MET A 36 -2.61 -33.62 -10.94
N GLY A 37 -3.00 -34.82 -10.49
CA GLY A 37 -2.04 -35.84 -10.03
C GLY A 37 -1.30 -35.45 -8.74
N VAL A 38 -1.90 -34.60 -7.89
CA VAL A 38 -1.30 -34.12 -6.63
C VAL A 38 -2.09 -34.59 -5.42
N ARG A 39 -1.51 -34.44 -4.23
CA ARG A 39 -2.21 -34.78 -2.97
C ARG A 39 -2.99 -33.57 -2.45
N GLN A 40 -4.05 -33.84 -1.69
CA GLN A 40 -4.90 -32.81 -1.05
C GLN A 40 -4.14 -31.71 -0.30
N PRO A 41 -3.05 -31.99 0.46
CA PRO A 41 -2.27 -30.92 1.08
C PRO A 41 -1.67 -29.92 0.08
N THR A 42 -1.38 -30.33 -1.16
CA THR A 42 -0.87 -29.44 -2.21
C THR A 42 -1.94 -28.46 -2.66
N VAL A 43 -3.15 -28.96 -2.99
CA VAL A 43 -4.27 -28.11 -3.40
C VAL A 43 -4.64 -27.13 -2.29
N ASN A 44 -4.73 -27.60 -1.04
CA ASN A 44 -4.98 -26.73 0.11
C ASN A 44 -3.90 -25.65 0.28
N ARG A 45 -2.63 -25.95 -0.02
CA ARG A 45 -1.53 -24.98 0.05
C ARG A 45 -1.54 -23.98 -1.09
N TYR A 46 -2.02 -24.36 -2.27
CA TYR A 46 -2.29 -23.44 -3.37
C TYR A 46 -3.43 -22.49 -2.96
N GLU A 47 -4.55 -23.02 -2.48
CA GLU A 47 -5.73 -22.22 -2.09
C GLU A 47 -5.51 -21.32 -0.87
N THR A 48 -4.54 -21.66 0.00
CA THR A 48 -4.15 -20.82 1.13
C THR A 48 -2.97 -19.89 0.82
N GLY A 49 -2.41 -19.95 -0.39
CA GLY A 49 -1.25 -19.17 -0.80
C GLY A 49 0.07 -19.56 -0.14
N GLN A 50 0.09 -20.62 0.67
CA GLN A 50 1.31 -21.10 1.33
C GLN A 50 2.38 -21.55 0.32
N TYR A 51 1.94 -22.05 -0.83
CA TYR A 51 2.80 -22.46 -1.93
C TYR A 51 2.46 -21.61 -3.15
N PRO A 52 3.44 -20.86 -3.71
CA PRO A 52 3.26 -20.23 -5.01
C PRO A 52 2.86 -21.28 -6.05
N VAL A 53 1.75 -21.05 -6.75
CA VAL A 53 1.32 -21.91 -7.85
C VAL A 53 2.24 -21.65 -9.04
N LYS A 54 2.82 -22.70 -9.60
CA LYS A 54 3.67 -22.56 -10.79
C LYS A 54 2.80 -22.20 -12.01
N PRO A 55 3.31 -21.44 -12.99
CA PRO A 55 2.52 -21.06 -14.17
C PRO A 55 1.85 -22.24 -14.88
N HIS A 56 2.56 -23.35 -15.07
CA HIS A 56 2.00 -24.56 -15.70
C HIS A 56 0.87 -25.21 -14.89
N ASP A 57 1.04 -25.31 -13.57
CA ASP A 57 0.00 -25.83 -12.68
C ASP A 57 -1.20 -24.88 -12.67
N LEU A 58 -0.96 -23.56 -12.72
CA LEU A 58 -2.01 -22.55 -12.78
C LEU A 58 -2.82 -22.67 -14.07
N GLU A 59 -2.18 -22.75 -15.24
CA GLU A 59 -2.87 -22.96 -16.52
C GLU A 59 -3.79 -24.19 -16.47
N THR A 60 -3.27 -25.30 -15.93
CA THR A 60 -4.02 -26.55 -15.79
C THR A 60 -5.23 -26.40 -14.86
N LEU A 61 -5.08 -25.66 -13.75
CA LEU A 61 -6.19 -25.36 -12.84
C LEU A 61 -7.22 -24.43 -13.49
N LEU A 62 -6.79 -23.42 -14.25
CA LEU A 62 -7.70 -22.52 -14.97
C LEU A 62 -8.51 -23.26 -16.04
N ASP A 63 -7.89 -24.21 -16.75
CA ASP A 63 -8.59 -25.10 -17.68
C ASP A 63 -9.62 -25.98 -16.95
N LEU A 64 -9.23 -26.58 -15.82
CA LEU A 64 -10.15 -27.40 -15.01
C LEU A 64 -11.32 -26.59 -14.45
N TYR A 65 -11.06 -25.35 -14.03
CA TYR A 65 -12.07 -24.45 -13.50
C TYR A 65 -12.87 -23.75 -14.60
N GLY A 66 -12.60 -24.02 -15.88
CA GLY A 66 -13.34 -23.50 -17.02
C GLY A 66 -13.28 -21.97 -17.12
N VAL A 67 -12.10 -21.38 -16.88
CA VAL A 67 -11.85 -19.95 -17.10
C VAL A 67 -11.49 -19.77 -18.57
N ASP A 68 -12.48 -19.37 -19.38
CA ASP A 68 -12.34 -19.19 -20.83
C ASP A 68 -11.98 -17.74 -21.23
N ASP A 69 -12.20 -16.78 -20.33
CA ASP A 69 -11.83 -15.38 -20.56
C ASP A 69 -10.30 -15.22 -20.59
N ILE A 70 -9.78 -14.85 -21.75
CA ILE A 70 -8.36 -14.68 -22.00
C ILE A 70 -7.78 -13.57 -21.10
N ASP A 71 -8.52 -12.49 -20.87
CA ASP A 71 -8.03 -11.37 -20.08
C ASP A 71 -7.90 -11.77 -18.60
N GLU A 72 -8.89 -12.48 -18.04
CA GLU A 72 -8.82 -13.04 -16.68
C GLU A 72 -7.66 -14.03 -16.53
N ARG A 73 -7.46 -14.93 -17.51
CA ARG A 73 -6.33 -15.89 -17.48
C ARG A 73 -4.99 -15.16 -17.48
N VAL A 74 -4.82 -14.16 -18.34
CA VAL A 74 -3.57 -13.38 -18.43
C VAL A 74 -3.30 -12.66 -17.10
N GLN A 75 -4.33 -12.07 -16.49
CA GLN A 75 -4.20 -11.42 -15.18
C GLN A 75 -3.77 -12.39 -14.08
N LEU A 76 -4.41 -13.56 -13.97
CA LEU A 76 -4.06 -14.57 -12.96
C LEU A 76 -2.64 -15.12 -13.15
N LEU A 77 -2.21 -15.31 -14.41
CA LEU A 77 -0.84 -15.73 -14.73
C LEU A 77 0.19 -14.66 -14.37
N ARG A 78 -0.10 -13.38 -14.64
CA ARG A 78 0.76 -12.25 -14.22
C ARG A 78 0.86 -12.17 -12.71
N LEU A 79 -0.26 -12.35 -12.01
CA LEU A 79 -0.28 -12.46 -10.55
C LEU A 79 0.64 -13.59 -10.07
N ALA A 80 0.52 -14.80 -10.61
CA ALA A 80 1.35 -15.93 -10.18
C ALA A 80 2.84 -15.67 -10.43
N GLN A 81 3.18 -15.01 -11.54
CA GLN A 81 4.55 -14.53 -11.77
C GLN A 81 4.97 -13.52 -10.70
N SER A 82 4.12 -12.54 -10.40
CA SER A 82 4.41 -11.51 -9.40
C SER A 82 4.69 -12.09 -8.01
N VAL A 83 3.97 -13.13 -7.58
CA VAL A 83 4.19 -13.83 -6.29
C VAL A 83 5.64 -14.32 -6.16
N THR A 84 6.28 -14.66 -7.28
CA THR A 84 7.67 -15.12 -7.31
C THR A 84 8.69 -14.01 -7.58
N GLN A 85 8.25 -12.84 -8.06
CA GLN A 85 9.12 -11.70 -8.34
C GLN A 85 9.53 -11.00 -7.04
N ARG A 86 10.85 -10.78 -6.94
CA ARG A 86 11.47 -9.91 -5.94
C ARG A 86 11.73 -8.55 -6.58
N GLY A 87 11.23 -7.49 -5.97
CA GLY A 87 11.56 -6.14 -6.36
C GLY A 87 12.88 -5.67 -5.76
N TRP A 88 13.33 -4.49 -6.20
CA TRP A 88 14.56 -3.89 -5.69
C TRP A 88 14.49 -3.59 -4.19
N TRP A 89 13.29 -3.40 -3.63
CA TRP A 89 13.04 -3.17 -2.21
C TRP A 89 13.30 -4.40 -1.34
N ASP A 90 13.24 -5.63 -1.87
CA ASP A 90 13.46 -6.87 -1.08
C ASP A 90 14.85 -6.92 -0.43
N ALA A 91 15.81 -6.15 -0.94
CA ALA A 91 17.16 -6.04 -0.37
C ALA A 91 17.25 -5.05 0.82
N TYR A 92 16.21 -4.23 1.02
CA TYR A 92 16.25 -3.06 1.91
C TYR A 92 15.20 -3.09 3.01
N VAL A 93 14.18 -3.95 2.92
CA VAL A 93 13.06 -3.99 3.87
C VAL A 93 12.59 -5.41 4.19
N SER A 94 11.75 -5.56 5.22
CA SER A 94 11.08 -6.83 5.52
C SER A 94 10.24 -7.31 4.33
N SER A 95 10.04 -8.63 4.20
CA SER A 95 9.24 -9.22 3.12
C SER A 95 7.82 -8.65 3.04
N GLU A 96 7.20 -8.40 4.17
CA GLU A 96 5.86 -7.85 4.27
C GLU A 96 5.80 -6.40 3.77
N PHE A 97 6.83 -5.60 4.05
CA PHE A 97 6.88 -4.23 3.56
C PHE A 97 7.27 -4.19 2.08
N ALA A 98 8.16 -5.08 1.63
CA ALA A 98 8.48 -5.29 0.22
C ALA A 98 7.23 -5.61 -0.61
N ASP A 99 6.38 -6.51 -0.13
CA ASP A 99 5.11 -6.84 -0.77
C ASP A 99 4.16 -5.65 -0.90
N PHE A 100 4.11 -4.77 0.11
CA PHE A 100 3.30 -3.55 0.05
C PHE A 100 3.89 -2.52 -0.93
N LEU A 101 5.21 -2.35 -0.95
CA LEU A 101 5.87 -1.45 -1.90
C LEU A 101 5.69 -1.90 -3.36
N TRP A 102 5.66 -3.22 -3.59
CA TRP A 102 5.25 -3.74 -4.89
C TRP A 102 3.81 -3.33 -5.20
N ALA A 103 2.87 -3.52 -4.26
CA ALA A 103 1.46 -3.15 -4.44
C ALA A 103 1.31 -1.67 -4.78
N GLU A 104 1.98 -0.82 -4.02
CA GLU A 104 2.02 0.63 -4.22
C GLU A 104 2.55 0.99 -5.62
N SER A 105 3.53 0.24 -6.13
CA SER A 105 4.06 0.44 -7.49
C SER A 105 3.11 0.00 -8.61
N GLN A 106 2.12 -0.84 -8.30
CA GLN A 106 1.10 -1.32 -9.24
C GLN A 106 -0.25 -0.61 -9.08
N ALA A 107 -0.34 0.32 -8.13
CA ALA A 107 -1.56 1.08 -7.88
C ALA A 107 -1.88 2.01 -9.07
N GLU A 108 -3.17 2.16 -9.33
CA GLU A 108 -3.73 3.20 -10.18
C GLU A 108 -3.97 4.46 -9.34
N THR A 109 -4.58 4.29 -8.16
CA THR A 109 -4.83 5.35 -7.19
C THR A 109 -4.24 4.98 -5.83
N ILE A 110 -3.62 5.95 -5.18
CA ILE A 110 -3.15 5.86 -3.80
C ILE A 110 -3.87 6.93 -2.99
N LYS A 111 -4.67 6.51 -2.01
CA LYS A 111 -5.30 7.42 -1.03
C LYS A 111 -4.62 7.22 0.32
N ALA A 112 -4.31 8.30 1.02
CA ALA A 112 -3.76 8.23 2.37
C ALA A 112 -4.41 9.26 3.29
N PHE A 113 -4.95 8.79 4.42
CA PHE A 113 -5.37 9.65 5.52
C PHE A 113 -4.32 9.57 6.63
N ALA A 114 -3.76 10.72 7.00
CA ALA A 114 -2.68 10.81 7.97
C ALA A 114 -3.09 11.62 9.19
N LEU A 115 -3.07 10.97 10.36
CA LEU A 115 -3.29 11.57 11.67
C LEU A 115 -1.99 11.78 12.47
N ASP A 116 -0.96 10.99 12.16
CA ASP A 116 0.22 10.80 13.00
C ASP A 116 1.51 11.40 12.44
N THR A 117 1.75 11.31 11.13
CA THR A 117 2.96 11.82 10.47
C THR A 117 2.75 11.99 8.97
N TRP A 118 3.68 12.66 8.30
CA TRP A 118 3.67 12.79 6.84
C TRP A 118 3.69 11.40 6.15
N PRO A 119 2.77 11.12 5.20
CA PRO A 119 2.80 9.89 4.41
C PRO A 119 4.16 9.70 3.73
N GLY A 120 4.68 8.47 3.79
CA GLY A 120 6.05 8.17 3.32
C GLY A 120 6.36 8.58 1.87
N LEU A 121 5.35 8.65 1.00
CA LEU A 121 5.49 9.10 -0.39
C LEU A 121 5.76 10.60 -0.55
N ILE A 122 5.30 11.41 0.41
CA ILE A 122 5.45 12.87 0.40
C ILE A 122 6.44 13.36 1.45
N GLN A 123 7.23 12.47 2.05
CA GLN A 123 8.32 12.86 2.94
C GLN A 123 9.52 13.39 2.13
N SER A 124 10.07 14.53 2.56
CA SER A 124 11.33 15.04 2.02
C SER A 124 12.49 14.13 2.46
N PRO A 125 13.63 14.15 1.73
CA PRO A 125 14.81 13.42 2.14
C PRO A 125 15.29 13.79 3.56
N GLU A 126 15.19 15.07 3.94
CA GLU A 126 15.57 15.58 5.26
C GLU A 126 14.65 15.04 6.35
N PHE A 127 13.33 15.08 6.13
CA PHE A 127 12.35 14.53 7.07
C PHE A 127 12.52 13.02 7.24
N ALA A 128 12.64 12.30 6.12
CA ALA A 128 12.87 10.86 6.12
C ALA A 128 14.16 10.48 6.88
N LYS A 129 15.24 11.24 6.68
CA LYS A 129 16.51 11.05 7.39
C LYS A 129 16.34 11.31 8.88
N ALA A 130 15.71 12.42 9.28
CA ALA A 130 15.49 12.75 10.67
C ALA A 130 14.65 11.67 11.39
N LEU A 131 13.56 11.22 10.76
CA LEU A 131 12.71 10.16 11.29
C LEU A 131 13.46 8.84 11.48
N ILE A 132 14.31 8.45 10.52
CA ILE A 132 15.13 7.23 10.63
C ILE A 132 16.18 7.37 11.73
N SER A 133 16.85 8.51 11.82
CA SER A 133 17.91 8.76 12.81
C SER A 133 17.40 8.84 14.26
N GLN A 134 16.11 9.12 14.46
CA GLN A 134 15.47 9.13 15.79
C GLN A 134 14.67 7.85 16.08
N GLY A 135 14.53 6.96 15.09
CA GLY A 135 13.76 5.74 15.21
C GLY A 135 14.55 4.56 15.79
N PRO A 136 13.91 3.38 15.94
CA PRO A 136 14.52 2.18 16.53
C PRO A 136 15.77 1.66 15.82
N GLN A 137 16.05 2.13 14.60
CA GLN A 137 17.17 1.71 13.76
C GLN A 137 18.35 2.69 13.82
N SER A 138 18.30 3.71 14.68
CA SER A 138 19.33 4.75 14.82
C SER A 138 20.74 4.19 15.04
N ASP A 139 20.83 3.08 15.79
CA ASP A 139 22.10 2.50 16.22
C ASP A 139 22.75 1.62 15.14
N ASN A 140 22.01 1.32 14.06
CA ASN A 140 22.50 0.51 12.94
C ASN A 140 22.61 1.38 11.67
N THR A 141 23.80 1.92 11.44
CA THR A 141 24.07 2.86 10.34
C THR A 141 23.86 2.25 8.96
N GLU A 142 24.12 0.95 8.80
CA GLU A 142 23.90 0.24 7.54
C GLU A 142 22.40 0.12 7.24
N GLU A 143 21.62 -0.30 8.24
CA GLU A 143 20.17 -0.45 8.11
C GLU A 143 19.48 0.91 7.90
N ALA A 144 19.89 1.94 8.65
CA ALA A 144 19.41 3.31 8.46
C ALA A 144 19.67 3.81 7.03
N THR A 145 20.84 3.51 6.46
CA THR A 145 21.18 3.88 5.08
C THR A 145 20.31 3.14 4.06
N LYS A 146 20.04 1.84 4.28
CA LYS A 146 19.15 1.04 3.43
C LYS A 146 17.73 1.58 3.45
N LEU A 147 17.18 1.85 4.63
CA LEU A 147 15.84 2.41 4.81
C LEU A 147 15.70 3.79 4.17
N LEU A 148 16.70 4.66 4.31
CA LEU A 148 16.68 5.98 3.69
C LEU A 148 16.65 5.89 2.16
N LYS A 149 17.50 5.02 1.58
CA LYS A 149 17.47 4.76 0.13
C LYS A 149 16.11 4.25 -0.33
N ALA A 150 15.50 3.32 0.41
CA ALA A 150 14.18 2.81 0.11
C ALA A 150 13.11 3.92 0.12
N ARG A 151 13.11 4.82 1.12
CA ARG A 151 12.19 5.97 1.18
C ARG A 151 12.38 6.95 0.03
N VAL A 152 13.62 7.32 -0.30
CA VAL A 152 13.91 8.23 -1.42
C VAL A 152 13.44 7.65 -2.75
N MET A 153 13.77 6.39 -3.00
CA MET A 153 13.36 5.71 -4.24
C MET A 153 11.83 5.53 -4.32
N ARG A 154 11.16 5.35 -3.18
CA ARG A 154 9.70 5.28 -3.10
C ARG A 154 9.04 6.60 -3.51
N GLY A 155 9.56 7.75 -3.06
CA GLY A 155 9.05 9.07 -3.44
C GLY A 155 9.16 9.35 -4.95
N ALA A 156 10.14 8.76 -5.64
CA ALA A 156 10.27 8.89 -7.09
C ALA A 156 9.10 8.28 -7.88
N THR A 157 8.29 7.40 -7.27
CA THR A 157 7.09 6.80 -7.90
C THR A 157 6.09 7.86 -8.36
N LEU A 158 5.94 8.96 -7.63
CA LEU A 158 5.00 10.03 -7.98
C LEU A 158 5.38 10.81 -9.25
N ARG A 159 6.62 10.66 -9.74
CA ARG A 159 7.18 11.40 -10.88
C ARG A 159 7.38 10.56 -12.13
N LYS A 160 6.98 9.29 -12.11
CA LYS A 160 7.10 8.40 -13.27
C LYS A 160 6.06 8.75 -14.35
N ALA A 161 6.32 8.29 -15.58
CA ALA A 161 5.37 8.45 -16.67
C ALA A 161 4.05 7.70 -16.42
N ASP A 162 4.12 6.56 -15.72
CA ASP A 162 3.01 5.74 -15.26
C ASP A 162 2.73 5.94 -13.76
N ALA A 163 2.96 7.14 -13.24
CA ALA A 163 2.68 7.44 -11.84
C ALA A 163 1.18 7.24 -11.50
N PRO A 164 0.87 6.79 -10.28
CA PRO A 164 -0.51 6.70 -9.81
C PRO A 164 -1.09 8.10 -9.55
N GLU A 165 -2.42 8.20 -9.57
CA GLU A 165 -3.12 9.30 -8.92
C GLU A 165 -2.91 9.18 -7.40
N ALA A 166 -2.45 10.23 -6.73
CA ALA A 166 -2.08 10.18 -5.32
C ALA A 166 -2.80 11.29 -4.54
N LYS A 167 -3.68 10.89 -3.63
CA LYS A 167 -4.50 11.77 -2.79
C LYS A 167 -4.07 11.65 -1.34
N PHE A 168 -3.60 12.75 -0.77
CA PHE A 168 -3.10 12.81 0.60
C PHE A 168 -3.98 13.74 1.42
N LEU A 169 -4.69 13.18 2.40
CA LEU A 169 -5.48 13.93 3.36
C LEU A 169 -4.73 13.98 4.69
N ILE A 170 -4.23 15.16 5.05
CA ILE A 170 -3.30 15.35 6.17
C ILE A 170 -4.01 16.08 7.29
N HIS A 171 -4.08 15.48 8.47
CA HIS A 171 -4.61 16.14 9.65
C HIS A 171 -3.72 17.34 10.04
N GLU A 172 -4.34 18.48 10.31
CA GLU A 172 -3.65 19.74 10.54
C GLU A 172 -2.65 19.69 11.72
N SER A 173 -2.88 18.82 12.71
CA SER A 173 -1.94 18.63 13.82
C SER A 173 -0.53 18.24 13.37
N ILE A 174 -0.39 17.56 12.23
CA ILE A 174 0.92 17.18 11.66
C ILE A 174 1.74 18.43 11.29
N LEU A 175 1.09 19.54 10.95
CA LEU A 175 1.78 20.80 10.63
C LEU A 175 2.40 21.46 11.87
N SER A 176 1.87 21.14 13.05
CA SER A 176 2.35 21.66 14.34
C SER A 176 3.44 20.79 14.96
N GLN A 177 3.64 19.59 14.43
CA GLN A 177 4.65 18.64 14.88
C GLN A 177 6.03 19.06 14.35
N ASN A 178 6.76 19.85 15.14
CA ASN A 178 8.14 20.25 14.82
C ASN A 178 9.16 19.14 15.20
N GLU A 179 8.85 17.90 14.84
CA GLU A 179 9.51 16.65 15.33
C GLU A 179 11.02 16.59 15.05
N ALA A 180 11.46 17.27 13.98
CA ALA A 180 12.85 17.26 13.53
C ALA A 180 13.51 18.66 13.51
N GLY A 181 12.86 19.66 14.13
CA GLY A 181 13.32 21.04 14.15
C GLY A 181 12.89 21.88 12.94
N ARG A 182 12.97 23.21 13.09
CA ARG A 182 12.37 24.19 12.16
C ARG A 182 12.87 24.02 10.72
N GLU A 183 14.18 23.77 10.54
CA GLU A 183 14.78 23.60 9.21
C GLU A 183 14.22 22.38 8.46
N VAL A 184 14.06 21.25 9.15
CA VAL A 184 13.51 20.02 8.55
C VAL A 184 12.02 20.19 8.25
N THR A 185 11.28 20.84 9.16
CA THR A 185 9.86 21.18 8.93
C THR A 185 9.70 22.09 7.72
N ALA A 186 10.55 23.11 7.56
CA ALA A 186 10.54 23.98 6.39
C ALA A 186 10.85 23.21 5.09
N ALA A 187 11.85 22.32 5.10
CA ALA A 187 12.18 21.47 3.96
C ALA A 187 11.02 20.53 3.57
N GLN A 188 10.37 19.93 4.56
CA GLN A 188 9.20 19.08 4.36
C GLN A 188 8.04 19.83 3.71
N LEU A 189 7.70 21.03 4.21
CA LEU A 189 6.62 21.84 3.66
C LEU A 189 6.91 22.30 2.22
N ARG A 190 8.15 22.73 1.92
CA ARG A 190 8.56 23.06 0.55
C ARG A 190 8.41 21.87 -0.39
N TYR A 191 8.81 20.68 0.06
CA TYR A 191 8.73 19.47 -0.75
C TYR A 191 7.27 19.09 -1.06
N VAL A 192 6.37 19.21 -0.08
CA VAL A 192 4.93 18.97 -0.30
C VAL A 192 4.35 20.00 -1.27
N LEU A 193 4.69 21.29 -1.10
CA LEU A 193 4.28 22.34 -2.02
C LEU A 193 4.80 22.11 -3.45
N GLU A 194 6.00 21.55 -3.61
CA GLU A 194 6.53 21.16 -4.91
C GLU A 194 5.72 20.02 -5.52
N LEU A 195 5.49 18.95 -4.76
CA LEU A 195 4.71 17.78 -5.19
C LEU A 195 3.27 18.13 -5.55
N ALA A 196 2.65 19.08 -4.85
CA ALA A 196 1.30 19.55 -5.15
C ALA A 196 1.17 20.25 -6.52
N ASN A 197 2.29 20.58 -7.19
CA ASN A 197 2.25 21.06 -8.58
C ASN A 197 2.23 19.91 -9.61
N LEU A 198 2.39 18.66 -9.18
CA LEU A 198 2.30 17.52 -10.09
C LEU A 198 0.83 17.24 -10.44
N PRO A 199 0.51 16.94 -11.71
CA PRO A 199 -0.87 16.78 -12.16
C PRO A 199 -1.57 15.55 -11.55
N ASN A 200 -0.81 14.58 -11.04
CA ASN A 200 -1.30 13.35 -10.44
C ASN A 200 -1.28 13.38 -8.90
N VAL A 201 -0.94 14.50 -8.27
CA VAL A 201 -0.82 14.60 -6.81
C VAL A 201 -1.78 15.66 -6.27
N SER A 202 -2.63 15.25 -5.34
CA SER A 202 -3.50 16.16 -4.58
C SER A 202 -3.19 16.03 -3.09
N VAL A 203 -2.96 17.16 -2.43
CA VAL A 203 -2.74 17.23 -0.99
C VAL A 203 -3.81 18.15 -0.42
N ARG A 204 -4.55 17.66 0.58
CA ARG A 204 -5.55 18.44 1.32
C ARG A 204 -5.30 18.35 2.81
N ILE A 205 -5.64 19.43 3.51
CA ILE A 205 -5.61 19.47 4.97
C ILE A 205 -6.99 19.10 5.51
N PHE A 206 -7.01 18.17 6.45
CA PHE A 206 -8.15 17.90 7.31
C PHE A 206 -8.05 18.81 8.55
N PRO A 207 -8.99 19.77 8.75
CA PRO A 207 -8.91 20.77 9.82
C PRO A 207 -8.92 20.16 11.22
N ALA A 208 -8.14 20.73 12.15
CA ALA A 208 -8.02 20.22 13.52
C ALA A 208 -9.33 20.30 14.32
N GLU A 209 -10.21 21.26 14.01
CA GLU A 209 -11.51 21.42 14.64
C GLU A 209 -12.57 20.40 14.15
N SER A 210 -12.29 19.68 13.06
CA SER A 210 -13.25 18.74 12.47
C SER A 210 -13.26 17.39 13.21
N TRP A 211 -14.44 16.98 13.67
CA TRP A 211 -14.65 15.70 14.37
C TRP A 211 -15.11 14.58 13.44
N ALA A 212 -15.23 14.83 12.14
CA ALA A 212 -15.82 13.91 11.17
C ALA A 212 -15.08 12.55 11.11
N HIS A 213 -13.75 12.54 11.25
CA HIS A 213 -12.97 11.29 11.29
C HIS A 213 -13.37 10.40 12.49
N THR A 214 -13.63 11.01 13.66
CA THR A 214 -14.09 10.28 14.84
C THR A 214 -15.50 9.72 14.64
N VAL A 215 -16.40 10.50 14.03
CA VAL A 215 -17.77 10.04 13.70
C VAL A 215 -17.74 8.86 12.73
N ALA A 216 -16.79 8.87 11.78
CA ALA A 216 -16.53 7.76 10.87
C ALA A 216 -15.74 6.60 11.53
N THR A 217 -15.51 6.63 12.85
CA THR A 217 -14.76 5.58 13.59
C THR A 217 -13.30 5.41 13.12
N ILE A 218 -12.73 6.44 12.51
CA ILE A 218 -11.33 6.46 12.06
C ILE A 218 -10.46 6.97 13.20
N GLY A 219 -9.78 6.06 13.89
CA GLY A 219 -8.85 6.38 14.98
C GLY A 219 -7.36 6.30 14.62
N THR A 220 -7.02 5.93 13.38
CA THR A 220 -5.63 5.70 12.95
C THR A 220 -5.42 6.11 11.50
N SER A 221 -4.16 6.41 11.16
CA SER A 221 -3.76 6.64 9.77
C SER A 221 -3.89 5.36 8.96
N PHE A 222 -4.41 5.48 7.74
CA PHE A 222 -4.54 4.35 6.82
C PHE A 222 -4.21 4.78 5.39
N ARG A 223 -3.92 3.78 4.57
CA ARG A 223 -3.68 3.95 3.13
C ARG A 223 -4.56 2.99 2.36
N ILE A 224 -5.05 3.42 1.21
CA ILE A 224 -5.81 2.62 0.28
C ILE A 224 -5.06 2.60 -1.04
N LEU A 225 -4.91 1.41 -1.62
CA LEU A 225 -4.36 1.19 -2.95
C LEU A 225 -5.47 0.63 -3.84
N GLU A 226 -5.89 1.43 -4.82
CA GLU A 226 -6.76 0.99 -5.91
C GLU A 226 -5.84 0.52 -7.04
N MET A 227 -6.01 -0.71 -7.51
CA MET A 227 -5.01 -1.41 -8.32
C MET A 227 -5.35 -1.33 -9.82
N ARG A 228 -4.33 -1.28 -10.70
CA ARG A 228 -4.53 -1.15 -12.17
C ARG A 228 -5.09 -2.40 -12.85
N GLU A 229 -4.76 -3.59 -12.34
CA GLU A 229 -5.35 -4.85 -12.81
C GLU A 229 -6.46 -5.27 -11.83
N ALA A 230 -7.21 -6.34 -12.11
CA ALA A 230 -8.35 -6.80 -11.29
C ALA A 230 -7.96 -7.40 -9.93
N TRP A 231 -7.02 -6.77 -9.24
CA TRP A 231 -6.70 -7.01 -7.85
C TRP A 231 -7.70 -6.28 -6.96
N PRO A 232 -8.03 -6.84 -5.80
CA PRO A 232 -8.85 -6.15 -4.83
C PRO A 232 -8.14 -4.88 -4.37
N MET A 233 -8.95 -3.90 -3.98
CA MET A 233 -8.47 -2.73 -3.26
C MET A 233 -7.77 -3.20 -1.98
N LEU A 234 -6.62 -2.60 -1.66
CA LEU A 234 -5.87 -2.92 -0.45
C LEU A 234 -5.96 -1.77 0.53
N MET A 235 -6.13 -2.08 1.81
CA MET A 235 -5.98 -1.13 2.91
C MET A 235 -4.76 -1.50 3.75
N GLN A 236 -3.99 -0.50 4.18
CA GLN A 236 -2.90 -0.69 5.14
C GLN A 236 -2.98 0.28 6.31
N VAL A 237 -2.82 -0.27 7.52
CA VAL A 237 -2.46 0.46 8.74
C VAL A 237 -1.05 0.06 9.17
N VAL A 238 -0.22 1.02 9.55
CA VAL A 238 1.15 0.75 10.05
C VAL A 238 1.14 0.69 11.57
N THR A 239 1.79 -0.33 12.13
CA THR A 239 1.92 -0.53 13.58
C THR A 239 3.39 -0.75 13.95
N PRO A 240 3.77 -0.68 15.25
CA PRO A 240 5.14 -0.97 15.69
C PRO A 240 5.64 -2.38 15.34
N ILE A 241 4.74 -3.33 15.08
CA ILE A 241 5.08 -4.70 14.68
C ILE A 241 5.03 -4.92 13.16
N GLY A 242 4.73 -3.88 12.37
CA GLY A 242 4.65 -3.92 10.92
C GLY A 242 3.31 -3.42 10.36
N GLY A 243 3.14 -3.53 9.05
CA GLY A 243 1.89 -3.18 8.37
C GLY A 243 0.83 -4.28 8.53
N VAL A 244 -0.37 -3.90 8.96
CA VAL A 244 -1.57 -4.71 8.84
C VAL A 244 -2.19 -4.36 7.49
N VAL A 245 -2.39 -5.36 6.64
CA VAL A 245 -2.95 -5.19 5.29
C VAL A 245 -4.23 -6.01 5.19
N ASP A 246 -5.30 -5.36 4.74
CA ASP A 246 -6.58 -5.98 4.45
C ASP A 246 -7.01 -5.72 3.00
N GLU A 247 -8.01 -6.44 2.53
CA GLU A 247 -8.48 -6.40 1.14
C GLU A 247 -9.97 -6.75 1.00
N GLY A 248 -10.61 -6.34 -0.10
CA GLY A 248 -11.98 -6.76 -0.44
C GLY A 248 -13.07 -5.84 0.13
N GLU A 249 -14.26 -6.39 0.42
CA GLU A 249 -15.46 -5.62 0.83
C GLU A 249 -15.22 -4.74 2.07
N ASP A 250 -14.43 -5.22 3.04
CA ASP A 250 -14.13 -4.45 4.25
C ASP A 250 -13.37 -3.15 3.93
N VAL A 251 -12.63 -3.10 2.81
CA VAL A 251 -11.88 -1.91 2.37
C VAL A 251 -12.78 -0.86 1.74
N GLU A 252 -13.93 -1.24 1.15
CA GLU A 252 -14.87 -0.27 0.56
C GLU A 252 -15.36 0.72 1.61
N SER A 253 -15.62 0.25 2.84
CA SER A 253 -16.00 1.12 3.96
C SER A 253 -14.94 2.18 4.29
N PHE A 254 -13.65 1.86 4.15
CA PHE A 254 -12.55 2.81 4.33
C PHE A 254 -12.47 3.80 3.16
N ALA A 255 -12.73 3.34 1.93
CA ALA A 255 -12.74 4.19 0.75
C ALA A 255 -13.88 5.21 0.80
N ASP A 256 -15.09 4.78 1.14
CA ASP A 256 -16.25 5.63 1.32
C ASP A 256 -16.02 6.67 2.43
N ALA A 257 -15.47 6.24 3.56
CA ALA A 257 -15.15 7.14 4.65
C ALA A 257 -14.05 8.15 4.25
N TYR A 258 -13.01 7.71 3.54
CA TYR A 258 -11.99 8.60 3.00
C TYR A 258 -12.59 9.64 2.05
N ASP A 259 -13.42 9.21 1.10
CA ASP A 259 -14.01 10.08 0.10
C ASP A 259 -14.98 11.08 0.73
N ALA A 260 -15.72 10.70 1.79
CA ALA A 260 -16.54 11.63 2.58
C ALA A 260 -15.68 12.70 3.28
N LEU A 261 -14.59 12.29 3.95
CA LEU A 261 -13.69 13.26 4.59
C LEU A 261 -13.02 14.19 3.56
N TRP A 262 -12.64 13.64 2.41
CA TRP A 262 -12.03 14.40 1.32
C TRP A 262 -12.98 15.43 0.69
N ASN A 263 -14.23 15.03 0.41
CA ASN A 263 -15.18 15.86 -0.31
C ASN A 263 -15.88 16.90 0.59
N GLU A 264 -16.16 16.56 1.85
CA GLU A 264 -17.06 17.34 2.70
C GLU A 264 -16.36 18.03 3.88
N HIS A 265 -15.19 17.53 4.29
CA HIS A 265 -14.56 17.92 5.55
C HIS A 265 -13.11 18.36 5.44
N SER A 266 -12.56 18.42 4.22
CA SER A 266 -11.19 18.89 3.98
C SER A 266 -11.17 20.31 3.44
N LEU A 267 -10.05 21.01 3.63
CA LEU A 267 -9.78 22.26 2.94
C LEU A 267 -9.65 21.98 1.43
N GLY A 268 -10.11 22.92 0.60
CA GLY A 268 -9.88 22.88 -0.84
C GLY A 268 -8.39 22.97 -1.17
N ASP A 269 -8.05 22.76 -2.45
CA ASP A 269 -6.66 22.73 -2.90
C ASP A 269 -5.98 24.09 -2.67
N GLU A 270 -6.64 25.20 -3.01
CA GLU A 270 -6.10 26.56 -2.80
C GLU A 270 -5.90 26.88 -1.31
N ASP A 271 -6.92 26.64 -0.48
CA ASP A 271 -6.86 26.86 0.98
C ASP A 271 -5.79 25.99 1.63
N THR A 272 -5.60 24.76 1.16
CA THR A 272 -4.53 23.87 1.62
C THR A 272 -3.17 24.47 1.32
N ILE A 273 -2.94 24.94 0.09
CA ILE A 273 -1.68 25.55 -0.31
C ILE A 273 -1.38 26.81 0.52
N ASP A 274 -2.39 27.66 0.74
CA ASP A 274 -2.23 28.87 1.55
C ASP A 274 -1.93 28.53 3.01
N ARG A 275 -2.58 27.51 3.56
CA ARG A 275 -2.30 27.03 4.91
C ARG A 275 -0.87 26.49 5.05
N LEU A 276 -0.40 25.67 4.08
CA LEU A 276 0.98 25.17 4.06
C LEU A 276 2.00 26.31 3.96
N ARG A 277 1.74 27.34 3.15
CA ARG A 277 2.61 28.53 3.03
C ARG A 277 2.63 29.37 4.30
N ALA A 278 1.50 29.51 4.97
CA ALA A 278 1.42 30.22 6.24
C ALA A 278 2.31 29.55 7.30
N VAL A 279 2.20 28.23 7.46
CA VAL A 279 3.04 27.46 8.38
C VAL A 279 4.51 27.53 7.97
N LEU A 280 4.82 27.43 6.67
CA LEU A 280 6.21 27.55 6.19
C LEU A 280 6.85 28.88 6.64
N LYS A 281 6.13 29.99 6.50
CA LYS A 281 6.60 31.31 6.94
C LYS A 281 6.83 31.40 8.45
N GLU A 282 6.09 30.64 9.25
CA GLU A 282 6.25 30.57 10.71
C GLU A 282 7.46 29.75 11.15
N VAL A 283 7.97 28.84 10.30
CA VAL A 283 9.13 27.98 10.62
C VAL A 283 10.42 28.42 9.95
N GLU A 284 10.36 29.28 8.93
CA GLU A 284 11.50 30.05 8.42
C GLU A 284 12.04 31.06 9.45
#